data_AF-A0A095Y011-F1
#
_entry.id   AF-A0A095Y011-F1
#
_cell.length_a   1.000
_cell.length_b   1.000
_cell.length_c   1.000
_cell.angle_alpha   90.00
_cell.angle_beta   90.00
_cell.angle_gamma   90.00
#
_symmetry.space_group_name_H-M   'P 1'
#
loop_
_entity.id
_entity.type
_entity.pdbx_description
1 polymer ?
#
loop_
_entity_poly.entity_id
_entity_poly.type
_entity_poly.pdbx_seq_one_letter_code
_entity_poly.pdbx_strand_id
1 'polypeptide(L)'
;MSKNNLNRFISFVYKNNRKKFLLSILLVFIVTITDLVLPLFAKNIIDNGIIGKNIEGLFLFLSMFIIFSAVSILVDICLKYLYSFMRNNVGIKLRLRILNHIIYLVVLVNI
;
A
#
# COMPACT_ATOMS: atom_id res chain seq x y z
N MET A 1 13.81 8.63 -32.27
CA MET A 1 12.58 7.86 -31.95
C MET A 1 12.69 7.30 -30.53
N SER A 2 12.52 8.14 -29.50
CA SER A 2 12.52 7.70 -28.10
C SER A 2 11.20 6.98 -27.81
N LYS A 3 11.10 5.71 -28.18
CA LYS A 3 10.04 4.85 -27.66
C LYS A 3 10.35 4.69 -26.17
N ASN A 4 9.66 5.44 -25.31
CA ASN A 4 9.89 5.42 -23.86
C ASN A 4 9.64 4.00 -23.31
N ASN A 5 10.70 3.20 -23.21
CA ASN A 5 10.68 1.82 -22.72
C ASN A 5 10.04 1.71 -21.32
N LEU A 6 10.21 2.76 -20.52
CA LEU A 6 9.56 2.98 -19.23
C LEU A 6 8.03 2.97 -19.31
N ASN A 7 7.45 3.67 -20.30
CA ASN A 7 6.00 3.71 -20.48
C ASN A 7 5.44 2.34 -20.88
N ARG A 8 6.17 1.59 -21.71
CA ARG A 8 5.83 0.19 -22.05
C ARG A 8 5.83 -0.71 -20.82
N PHE A 9 6.81 -0.54 -19.93
CA PHE A 9 6.89 -1.29 -18.68
C PHE A 9 5.76 -0.92 -17.70
N ILE A 10 5.52 0.38 -17.49
CA ILE A 10 4.45 0.87 -16.62
C ILE A 10 3.07 0.38 -17.11
N SER A 11 2.81 0.46 -18.42
CA SER A 11 1.57 -0.03 -19.03
C SER A 11 1.40 -1.55 -18.82
N PHE A 12 2.49 -2.32 -18.92
CA PHE A 12 2.47 -3.75 -18.66
C PHE A 12 2.13 -4.08 -17.19
N VAL A 13 2.75 -3.38 -16.24
CA VAL A 13 2.49 -3.52 -14.80
C VAL A 13 1.03 -3.19 -14.46
N TYR A 14 0.56 -2.05 -14.98
CA TYR A 14 -0.79 -1.56 -14.72
C TYR A 14 -1.85 -2.51 -15.29
N LYS A 15 -1.67 -3.00 -16.53
CA LYS A 15 -2.70 -3.76 -17.24
C LYS A 15 -3.11 -5.06 -16.54
N ASN A 16 -2.23 -5.72 -15.79
CA ASN A 16 -2.64 -6.94 -15.08
C ASN A 16 -2.84 -6.87 -13.57
N ASN A 17 -2.79 -5.69 -12.96
CA ASN A 17 -3.17 -5.51 -11.57
C ASN A 17 -4.18 -4.36 -11.36
N ARG A 18 -4.85 -3.85 -12.41
CA ARG A 18 -5.73 -2.65 -12.34
C ARG A 18 -6.65 -2.58 -11.12
N LYS A 19 -7.38 -3.67 -10.81
CA LYS A 19 -8.30 -3.73 -9.66
C LYS A 19 -7.58 -3.60 -8.30
N LYS A 20 -6.45 -4.29 -8.15
CA LYS A 20 -5.65 -4.28 -6.91
C LYS A 20 -4.93 -2.94 -6.72
N PHE A 21 -4.49 -2.33 -7.83
CA PHE A 21 -3.90 -1.01 -7.82
C PHE A 21 -4.90 0.06 -7.36
N LEU A 22 -6.13 0.02 -7.89
CA LEU A 22 -7.19 0.96 -7.48
C LEU A 22 -7.59 0.78 -6.02
N LEU A 23 -7.69 -0.47 -5.55
CA LEU A 23 -7.91 -0.78 -4.13
C LEU A 23 -6.77 -0.24 -3.24
N SER A 24 -5.52 -0.39 -3.69
CA SER A 24 -4.35 0.11 -2.95
C SER A 24 -4.39 1.63 -2.80
N ILE A 25 -4.76 2.35 -3.86
CA ILE A 25 -4.89 3.82 -3.80
C ILE A 25 -5.90 4.24 -2.74
N LEU A 26 -7.07 3.58 -2.71
CA LEU A 26 -8.12 3.88 -1.75
C LEU A 26 -7.65 3.62 -0.32
N LEU A 27 -7.00 2.47 -0.09
CA LEU A 27 -6.42 2.12 1.21
C LEU A 27 -5.34 3.10 1.66
N VAL A 28 -4.48 3.57 0.74
CA VAL A 28 -3.45 4.58 1.06
C VAL A 28 -4.08 5.86 1.57
N PHE A 29 -5.13 6.36 0.90
CA PHE A 29 -5.83 7.57 1.36
C PHE A 29 -6.34 7.41 2.80
N ILE A 30 -6.95 6.26 3.13
CA ILE A 30 -7.44 5.97 4.48
C ILE A 30 -6.31 5.99 5.51
N VAL A 31 -5.18 5.32 5.22
CA VAL A 31 -4.03 5.28 6.12
C VAL A 31 -3.47 6.68 6.33
N THR A 32 -3.23 7.44 5.25
CA THR A 32 -2.72 8.81 5.39
C THR A 32 -3.64 9.71 6.21
N ILE A 33 -4.96 9.62 6.02
CA ILE A 33 -5.90 10.40 6.84
C ILE A 33 -5.79 9.99 8.31
N THR A 34 -5.72 8.69 8.59
CA THR A 34 -5.63 8.17 9.96
C THR A 34 -4.33 8.59 10.63
N ASP A 35 -3.21 8.55 9.90
CA ASP A 35 -1.90 8.99 10.39
C ASP A 35 -1.86 10.49 10.68
N LEU A 36 -2.61 11.31 9.93
CA LEU A 36 -2.79 12.73 10.26
C LEU A 36 -3.70 12.96 11.47
N VAL A 37 -4.71 12.11 11.68
CA VAL A 37 -5.70 12.25 12.75
C VAL A 37 -5.16 11.79 14.11
N LEU A 38 -4.24 10.84 14.17
CA LEU A 38 -3.58 10.39 15.39
C LEU A 38 -2.94 11.52 16.24
N PRO A 39 -2.11 12.43 15.69
CA PRO A 39 -1.55 13.54 16.46
C PRO A 39 -2.59 14.56 16.91
N LEU A 40 -3.71 14.72 16.19
CA LEU A 40 -4.83 15.55 16.63
C LEU A 40 -5.50 14.97 17.88
N PHE A 41 -5.69 13.64 17.94
CA PHE A 41 -6.16 12.97 19.16
C PHE A 41 -5.17 13.12 20.30
N ALA A 42 -3.86 12.96 20.04
CA ALA A 42 -2.83 13.16 21.07
C ALA A 42 -2.87 14.58 21.66
N LYS A 43 -3.03 15.61 20.82
CA LYS A 43 -3.22 16.99 21.28
C LYS A 43 -4.45 17.13 22.18
N ASN A 44 -5.60 16.59 21.76
CA ASN A 44 -6.84 16.67 22.55
C ASN A 44 -6.74 15.95 23.90
N ILE A 45 -5.99 14.84 23.98
CA ILE A 45 -5.72 14.14 25.25
C ILE A 45 -4.96 15.06 26.20
N ILE A 46 -3.93 15.75 25.71
CA ILE A 46 -3.11 16.67 26.52
C ILE A 46 -3.93 17.89 26.96
N ASP A 47 -4.59 18.56 26.02
CA ASP A 47 -5.28 19.83 26.27
C ASP A 47 -6.56 19.64 27.10
N ASN A 48 -7.44 18.71 26.71
CA ASN A 48 -8.75 18.56 27.35
C ASN A 48 -8.74 17.55 28.51
N GLY A 49 -7.86 16.56 28.46
CA GLY A 49 -7.74 15.56 29.51
C GLY A 49 -6.82 15.99 30.64
N ILE A 50 -5.54 16.26 30.32
CA ILE A 50 -4.52 16.55 31.33
C ILE A 50 -4.66 17.99 31.86
N ILE A 51 -4.66 18.98 30.97
CA ILE A 51 -4.76 20.40 31.39
C ILE A 51 -6.16 20.71 31.91
N GLY A 52 -7.21 20.19 31.25
CA GLY A 52 -8.62 20.32 31.69
C GLY A 52 -9.00 19.53 32.95
N LYS A 53 -8.10 18.68 33.48
CA LYS A 53 -8.32 17.80 34.66
C LYS A 53 -9.57 16.91 34.60
N ASN A 54 -10.08 16.61 33.41
CA ASN A 54 -11.26 15.76 33.23
C ASN A 54 -10.83 14.30 32.99
N ILE A 55 -10.85 13.50 34.06
CA ILE A 55 -10.40 12.10 34.04
C ILE A 55 -11.31 11.20 33.17
N GLU A 56 -12.61 11.44 33.18
CA GLU A 56 -13.56 10.66 32.37
C GLU A 56 -13.33 10.90 30.87
N GLY A 57 -13.14 12.16 30.48
CA GLY A 57 -12.81 12.55 29.10
C GLY A 57 -11.45 11.99 28.64
N LEU A 58 -10.44 12.02 29.52
CA LEU A 58 -9.11 11.47 29.23
C LEU A 58 -9.19 9.99 28.85
N PHE A 59 -9.91 9.18 29.64
CA PHE A 59 -10.02 7.74 29.42
C PHE A 59 -10.72 7.41 28.09
N LEU A 60 -11.74 8.20 27.72
CA LEU A 60 -12.47 8.04 26.47
C LEU A 60 -11.58 8.37 25.25
N PHE A 61 -10.82 9.46 25.30
CA PHE A 61 -9.89 9.81 24.22
C PHE A 61 -8.74 8.80 24.10
N LEU A 62 -8.19 8.31 25.23
CA LEU A 62 -7.13 7.31 25.24
C LEU A 62 -7.60 6.00 24.59
N SER A 63 -8.81 5.55 24.93
CA SER A 63 -9.43 4.36 24.34
C SER A 63 -9.62 4.51 22.83
N MET A 64 -10.16 5.64 22.36
CA MET A 64 -10.27 5.91 20.93
C MET A 64 -8.92 5.90 20.23
N PHE A 65 -7.88 6.50 20.82
CA PHE A 65 -6.53 6.53 20.25
C PHE A 65 -5.96 5.12 20.04
N ILE A 66 -6.13 4.22 21.01
CA ILE A 66 -5.68 2.83 20.91
C ILE A 66 -6.42 2.11 19.79
N ILE A 67 -7.75 2.29 19.70
CA ILE A 67 -8.58 1.68 18.65
C ILE A 67 -8.14 2.16 17.26
N PHE A 68 -8.01 3.47 17.05
CA PHE A 68 -7.57 4.04 15.78
C PHE A 68 -6.15 3.60 15.41
N SER A 69 -5.24 3.52 16.38
CA SER A 69 -3.87 3.03 16.16
C SER A 69 -3.87 1.57 15.70
N ALA A 70 -4.66 0.71 16.37
CA ALA A 70 -4.78 -0.69 15.99
C ALA A 70 -5.35 -0.86 14.57
N VAL A 71 -6.39 -0.08 14.22
CA VAL A 71 -6.96 -0.07 12.87
C VAL A 71 -5.93 0.38 11.84
N SER A 72 -5.17 1.46 12.12
CA SER A 72 -4.14 1.94 11.19
C SER A 72 -3.13 0.83 10.88
N ILE A 73 -2.59 0.17 11.91
CA ILE A 73 -1.64 -0.94 11.75
C ILE A 73 -2.23 -2.08 10.90
N LEU A 74 -3.49 -2.45 11.13
CA LEU A 74 -4.15 -3.51 10.36
C LEU A 74 -4.29 -3.17 8.87
N VAL A 75 -4.71 -1.94 8.57
CA VAL A 75 -4.83 -1.45 7.18
C VAL A 75 -3.45 -1.41 6.52
N ASP A 76 -2.44 -1.00 7.27
CA ASP A 76 -1.06 -0.87 6.80
C ASP A 76 -0.43 -2.24 6.47
N ILE A 77 -0.74 -3.26 7.28
CA ILE A 77 -0.40 -4.67 6.97
C ILE A 77 -1.11 -5.14 5.69
N CYS A 78 -2.39 -4.83 5.53
CA CYS A 78 -3.15 -5.19 4.32
C CYS A 78 -2.56 -4.55 3.06
N LEU A 79 -2.14 -3.28 3.13
CA LEU A 79 -1.46 -2.57 2.06
C LEU A 79 -0.13 -3.23 1.68
N LYS A 80 0.71 -3.54 2.67
CA LYS A 80 1.98 -4.24 2.45
C LYS A 80 1.78 -5.59 1.76
N TYR A 81 0.75 -6.33 2.16
CA TYR A 81 0.38 -7.58 1.50
C TYR A 81 -0.03 -7.36 0.05
N LEU A 82 -0.88 -6.36 -0.21
CA LEU A 82 -1.35 -6.04 -1.56
C LEU A 82 -0.19 -5.60 -2.48
N TYR A 83 0.75 -4.80 -1.97
CA TYR A 83 1.96 -4.42 -2.68
C TYR A 83 2.86 -5.61 -3.01
N SER A 84 3.09 -6.49 -2.03
CA SER A 84 3.86 -7.72 -2.22
C SER A 84 3.22 -8.59 -3.31
N PHE A 85 1.89 -8.76 -3.25
CA PHE A 85 1.15 -9.53 -4.26
C PHE A 85 1.31 -8.94 -5.66
N MET A 86 1.13 -7.63 -5.83
CA MET A 86 1.25 -6.97 -7.13
C MET A 86 2.67 -7.10 -7.69
N ARG A 87 3.69 -6.90 -6.84
CA ARG A 87 5.10 -7.06 -7.21
C ARG A 87 5.42 -8.49 -7.66
N ASN A 88 4.96 -9.48 -6.90
CA ASN A 88 5.21 -10.89 -7.23
C ASN A 88 4.57 -11.29 -8.55
N ASN A 89 3.31 -10.89 -8.79
CA ASN A 89 2.59 -11.20 -10.01
C ASN A 89 3.26 -10.60 -11.27
N VAL A 90 3.77 -9.37 -11.17
CA VAL A 90 4.58 -8.75 -12.23
C VAL A 90 5.91 -9.49 -12.41
N GLY A 91 6.60 -9.80 -11.31
CA GLY A 91 7.89 -10.49 -11.34
C GLY A 91 7.81 -11.86 -12.03
N ILE A 92 6.81 -12.67 -11.71
CA ILE A 92 6.58 -13.98 -12.33
C ILE A 92 6.35 -13.84 -13.83
N LYS A 93 5.52 -12.89 -14.26
CA LYS A 93 5.22 -12.71 -15.69
C LYS A 93 6.39 -12.17 -16.49
N LEU A 94 7.25 -11.35 -15.88
CA LEU A 94 8.51 -10.94 -16.52
C LEU A 94 9.44 -12.13 -16.71
N ARG A 95 9.64 -12.94 -15.66
CA ARG A 95 10.47 -14.16 -15.74
C ARG A 95 9.97 -15.12 -16.81
N LEU A 96 8.66 -15.36 -16.89
CA LEU A 96 8.05 -16.20 -17.92
C LEU A 96 8.26 -15.66 -19.35
N ARG A 97 8.12 -14.34 -19.55
CA ARG A 97 8.38 -13.73 -20.87
C ARG A 97 9.84 -13.89 -21.30
N ILE A 98 10.77 -13.68 -20.37
CA ILE A 98 12.20 -13.83 -20.63
C ILE A 98 12.51 -15.30 -20.96
N LEU A 99 12.00 -16.24 -20.15
CA LEU A 99 12.19 -17.67 -20.38
C LEU A 99 11.66 -18.10 -21.75
N ASN A 100 10.45 -17.71 -22.11
CA ASN A 100 9.87 -18.05 -23.41
C ASN A 100 10.68 -17.47 -24.58
N HIS A 101 11.24 -16.27 -24.41
CA HIS A 101 12.09 -15.67 -25.43
C HIS A 101 13.42 -16.42 -25.59
N ILE A 102 14.03 -16.85 -24.47
CA ILE A 102 15.27 -17.66 -24.50
C ILE A 102 15.00 -19.00 -25.19
N ILE A 103 13.92 -19.69 -24.81
CA ILE A 103 13.54 -20.97 -25.42
C ILE A 103 13.33 -20.81 -26.94
N TYR A 104 12.58 -19.79 -27.36
CA TYR A 104 12.35 -19.52 -28.78
C TYR A 104 13.65 -19.27 -29.55
N LEU A 105 14.57 -18.49 -28.96
CA LEU A 105 15.88 -18.21 -29.58
C LEU A 105 16.70 -19.50 -29.75
N VAL A 106 16.75 -20.35 -28.70
CA VAL A 106 17.51 -21.61 -28.72
C VAL A 106 16.95 -22.60 -29.74
N VAL A 107 15.62 -22.68 -29.89
CA VAL A 107 14.98 -23.54 -30.90
C VAL A 107 15.33 -23.07 -32.31
N LEU A 108 15.37 -21.75 -32.55
CA LEU A 108 15.62 -21.17 -33.87
C LEU A 108 17.08 -21.29 -34.31
N VAL A 109 18.03 -21.39 -33.37
CA VAL A 109 19.46 -21.61 -33.64
C VAL A 109 19.80 -23.08 -33.93
N ASN A 110 18.97 -24.02 -33.46
CA ASN A 110 19.16 -25.47 -33.65
C ASN A 110 18.42 -26.05 -34.87
N ILE A 111 17.84 -25.19 -35.73
CA ILE A 111 17.20 -25.54 -37.01
C ILE A 111 18.00 -24.87 -38.12
#